data_AF-A0A561F0G4-F1
#
_entry.id   AF-A0A561F0G4-F1
#
_cell.length_a   1.000
_cell.length_b   1.000
_cell.length_c   1.000
_cell.angle_alpha   90.00
_cell.angle_beta   90.00
_cell.angle_gamma   90.00
#
_symmetry.space_group_name_H-M   'P 1'
#
loop_
_entity.id
_entity.type
_entity.pdbx_description
1 polymer ?
#
loop_
_entity_poly.entity_id
_entity_poly.type
_entity_poly.pdbx_seq_one_letter_code
_entity_poly.pdbx_strand_id
1 'polypeptide(L)' 'MLRRTLACVLAATVAVLALLVAGSPAQAAPVTVTNATQFTDATGAVVHAHGGGVIKVGSYFYWFGENR' A
#
# COMPACT_ATOMS: atom_id res chain seq x y z
N MET A 1 -46.58 1.16 -10.49
CA MET A 1 -45.27 1.25 -11.19
C MET A 1 -44.22 2.03 -10.38
N LEU A 2 -44.60 3.12 -9.71
CA LEU A 2 -43.72 3.94 -8.85
C LEU A 2 -42.92 3.19 -7.76
N ARG A 3 -43.50 2.18 -7.12
CA ARG A 3 -42.81 1.35 -6.10
C ARG A 3 -41.63 0.55 -6.69
N ARG A 4 -41.79 0.05 -7.92
CA ARG A 4 -40.73 -0.72 -8.62
C ARG A 4 -39.60 0.19 -9.07
N THR A 5 -39.93 1.37 -9.57
CA THR A 5 -38.92 2.36 -9.98
C THR A 5 -38.12 2.88 -8.78
N LEU A 6 -38.78 3.18 -7.65
CA LEU A 6 -38.11 3.57 -6.40
C LEU A 6 -37.15 2.48 -5.88
N ALA A 7 -37.57 1.21 -5.91
CA ALA A 7 -36.73 0.09 -5.50
C ALA A 7 -35.48 -0.05 -6.39
N CYS A 8 -35.62 0.10 -7.71
CA CYS A 8 -34.47 0.07 -8.63
C CYS A 8 -33.50 1.23 -8.39
N VAL A 9 -34.01 2.45 -8.17
CA VAL A 9 -33.18 3.63 -7.88
C VAL A 9 -32.41 3.43 -6.57
N LEU A 10 -33.07 2.96 -5.52
CA LEU A 10 -32.42 2.71 -4.24
C LEU A 10 -31.31 1.65 -4.38
N ALA A 11 -31.59 0.54 -5.06
CA ALA A 11 -30.60 -0.51 -5.31
C ALA A 11 -29.38 -0.01 -6.10
N ALA A 12 -29.60 0.80 -7.14
CA ALA A 12 -28.53 1.42 -7.91
C ALA A 12 -27.68 2.37 -7.04
N THR A 13 -28.33 3.17 -6.20
CA THR A 13 -27.64 4.11 -5.30
C THR A 13 -26.77 3.35 -4.29
N VAL A 14 -27.30 2.28 -3.69
CA VAL A 14 -26.55 1.42 -2.76
C VAL A 14 -25.37 0.74 -3.46
N ALA A 15 -25.54 0.26 -4.69
CA ALA A 15 -24.46 -0.35 -5.45
C ALA A 15 -23.31 0.65 -5.75
N VAL A 16 -23.66 1.88 -6.14
CA VAL A 16 -22.67 2.95 -6.35
C VAL A 16 -21.94 3.31 -5.06
N LEU A 17 -22.66 3.44 -3.94
CA LEU A 17 -22.08 3.71 -2.63
C LEU A 17 -21.13 2.59 -2.17
N ALA A 18 -21.49 1.32 -2.41
CA ALA A 18 -20.64 0.19 -2.08
C ALA A 18 -19.32 0.20 -2.86
N LEU A 19 -19.36 0.57 -4.15
CA LEU A 19 -18.15 0.72 -4.98
C LEU A 19 -17.25 1.88 -4.51
N LEU A 20 -17.84 2.97 -4.02
CA LEU A 20 -17.09 4.12 -3.50
C LEU A 20 -16.39 3.81 -2.16
N VAL A 21 -16.99 2.97 -1.32
CA VAL A 21 -16.42 2.56 -0.02
C VAL A 21 -15.29 1.54 -0.18
N ALA A 22 -15.32 0.72 -1.24
CA ALA A 22 -14.38 -0.38 -1.39
C ALA A 22 -12.90 0.05 -1.54
N GLY A 23 -12.63 1.30 -1.93
CA GLY A 23 -11.27 1.84 -2.08
C GLY A 23 -10.45 1.13 -3.17
N SER A 24 -9.76 1.86 -4.04
CA SER A 24 -8.77 1.22 -4.91
C SER A 24 -7.54 0.81 -4.10
N PRO A 25 -6.89 -0.33 -4.43
CA PRO A 25 -5.62 -0.68 -3.81
C PRO A 25 -4.62 0.44 -4.09
N ALA A 26 -3.90 0.89 -3.06
CA ALA A 26 -2.83 1.86 -3.22
C ALA A 26 -1.78 1.31 -4.18
N GLN A 27 -1.56 2.00 -5.29
CA GLN A 27 -0.51 1.68 -6.24
C GLN A 27 0.56 2.77 -6.17
N ALA A 28 1.78 2.38 -5.83
CA ALA A 28 2.94 3.27 -5.91
C ALA A 28 3.60 3.08 -7.28
N ALA A 29 4.05 4.18 -7.88
CA ALA A 29 4.94 4.09 -9.04
C ALA A 29 6.24 3.37 -8.63
N PRO A 30 6.85 2.56 -9.52
CA PRO A 30 8.16 1.98 -9.25
C PRO A 30 9.18 3.07 -8.96
N VAL A 31 10.00 2.86 -7.93
CA VAL A 31 11.11 3.76 -7.57
C VAL A 31 12.42 3.02 -7.81
N THR A 32 13.35 3.65 -8.50
CA THR A 32 14.70 3.11 -8.70
C THR A 32 15.51 3.28 -7.43
N VAL A 33 16.12 2.20 -6.95
CA VAL A 33 17.14 2.24 -5.90
C VAL A 33 18.50 2.24 -6.57
N THR A 34 19.25 3.33 -6.41
CA THR A 34 20.59 3.46 -7.00
C THR A 34 21.58 2.60 -6.24
N ASN A 35 22.22 1.65 -6.92
CA ASN A 35 23.27 0.83 -6.32
C ASN A 35 24.55 1.63 -6.06
N ALA A 36 25.39 1.13 -5.16
CA ALA A 36 26.68 1.72 -4.79
C ALA A 36 26.60 3.15 -4.21
N THR A 37 25.45 3.51 -3.63
CA THR A 37 25.27 4.71 -2.82
C THR A 37 24.89 4.34 -1.39
N GLN A 38 25.07 5.25 -0.44
CA GLN A 38 24.68 5.03 0.94
C GLN A 38 23.16 5.09 1.09
N PHE A 39 22.57 4.05 1.68
CA PHE A 39 21.15 4.02 2.01
C PHE A 39 20.93 4.66 3.38
N THR A 40 19.90 5.50 3.47
CA THR A 40 19.51 6.17 4.70
C THR A 40 18.08 5.80 5.10
N ASP A 41 17.81 5.84 6.40
CA ASP A 41 16.48 5.63 6.94
C ASP A 41 15.63 6.92 6.89
N ALA A 42 14.42 6.87 7.45
CA ALA A 42 13.50 7.99 7.47
C ALA A 42 14.00 9.22 8.27
N THR A 43 15.04 9.05 9.09
CA THR A 43 15.70 10.13 9.85
C THR A 43 16.92 10.70 9.11
N GLY A 44 17.33 10.07 8.01
CA GLY A 44 18.55 10.39 7.29
C GLY A 44 19.79 9.69 7.85
N ALA A 45 19.66 8.83 8.87
CA ALA A 45 20.77 8.03 9.39
C ALA A 45 21.10 6.86 8.45
N VAL A 46 22.36 6.42 8.46
CA VAL A 46 22.83 5.31 7.63
C VAL A 46 22.17 4.00 8.06
N VAL A 47 21.68 3.23 7.09
CA VAL A 47 21.18 1.87 7.35
C VAL A 47 22.37 0.92 7.54
N HIS A 48 22.47 0.34 8.74
CA HIS A 48 23.42 -0.75 9.02
C HIS A 48 22.67 -2.10 9.11
N ALA A 49 22.59 -2.80 7.98
CA ALA A 49 21.95 -4.11 7.86
C ALA A 49 22.81 -5.07 7.02
N HIS A 50 24.08 -5.21 7.42
CA HIS A 50 25.08 -5.97 6.67
C HIS A 50 24.84 -7.48 6.73
N GLY A 51 25.16 -8.18 5.64
CA GLY A 51 25.08 -9.65 5.57
C GLY A 51 23.69 -10.23 5.84
N GLY A 52 22.66 -9.41 5.73
CA GLY A 52 21.33 -9.71 6.23
C GLY A 52 20.32 -10.10 5.15
N GLY A 53 19.04 -9.89 5.45
CA GLY A 53 17.93 -10.27 4.57
C GLY A 53 16.65 -9.49 4.84
N VAL A 54 15.71 -9.60 3.90
CA VAL A 54 14.42 -8.89 3.95
C VAL A 54 13.28 -9.91 4.03
N ILE A 55 12.34 -9.68 4.94
CA ILE A 55 11.08 -10.43 5.03
C ILE A 55 9.88 -9.50 4.85
N LYS A 56 8.77 -10.03 4.33
CA LYS A 56 7.50 -9.30 4.21
C LYS A 56 6.51 -9.79 5.26
N VAL A 57 5.93 -8.89 6.04
CA VAL A 57 4.85 -9.17 7.00
C VAL A 57 3.73 -8.14 6.80
N GLY A 58 2.56 -8.60 6.37
CA GLY A 58 1.45 -7.72 6.00
C GLY A 58 1.84 -6.77 4.86
N SER A 59 1.66 -5.46 5.08
CA SER A 59 2.02 -4.40 4.13
C SER A 59 3.47 -3.91 4.27
N TYR A 60 4.27 -4.51 5.15
CA TYR A 60 5.62 -4.01 5.48
C TYR A 60 6.72 -4.99 5.10
N PHE A 61 7.88 -4.43 4.78
CA PHE A 61 9.13 -5.16 4.62
C PHE A 61 10.05 -4.86 5.80
N TYR A 62 10.66 -5.89 6.38
CA TYR A 62 11.59 -5.80 7.50
C TYR A 62 12.95 -6.25 7.02
N TRP A 63 13.94 -5.38 7.13
CA TRP A 63 15.32 -5.66 6.76
C TRP A 63 16.17 -5.84 8.01
N PHE A 64 16.71 -7.04 8.17
CA PHE A 64 17.60 -7.40 9.27
C PHE A 64 19.03 -7.50 8.77
N GLY A 65 20.00 -7.23 9.64
CA GLY A 65 21.43 -7.45 9.39
C GLY A 65 22.29 -6.94 10.55
N GLU A 66 23.60 -7.12 10.44
CA GLU A 66 24.56 -6.66 11.44
C GLU A 66 24.71 -5.13 11.41
N ASN A 67 24.92 -4.53 12.59
CA ASN A 67 25.21 -3.11 12.73
C ASN A 67 26.74 -2.88 12.84
N ARG A 68 27.40 -2.53 11.73
CA ARG A 68 28.85 -2.27 11.66
C ARG A 68 29.26 -1.35 10.51
#